data_AF-A0A8I0B845-F1
#
_entry.id   AF-A0A8I0B845-F1
#
_cell.length_a   1.000
_cell.length_b   1.000
_cell.length_c   1.000
_cell.angle_alpha   90.00
_cell.angle_beta   90.00
_cell.angle_gamma   90.00
#
_symmetry.space_group_name_H-M   'P 1'
#
loop_
_entity.id
_entity.type
_entity.pdbx_description
1 polymer ?
#
loop_
_entity_poly.entity_id
_entity_poly.type
_entity_poly.pdbx_seq_one_letter_code
_entity_poly.pdbx_strand_id
1 'polypeptide(L)'
;MHVHDLIRRIEHHAPPAYAATWDRCGVQVAARRETVSAVAVTLDPTPEAIHQAHALGCEFLLAHHPVALTPHLPDRLDIYHDTLQAALAADLWVYSAHTSLDANPDGPAGWLAQALGLSQIQVLEETFRQTPILCVLPKGRPQDVPQGITPVMATPGPTGLLLAVWPQDLDALRAIASGPWLEAPLNAPKRTAGIGQVGDLPEPVSWETLRTRLEHWGVPCNRLVGQPPQRI
;
A
#
# COMPACT_ATOMS: atom_id res chain seq x y z
N MET A 1 -12.51 -15.32 11.31
CA MET A 1 -12.29 -13.86 11.48
C MET A 1 -13.38 -13.13 10.73
N HIS A 2 -13.85 -11.97 11.18
CA HIS A 2 -14.81 -11.17 10.39
C HIS A 2 -14.10 -10.57 9.16
N VAL A 3 -14.76 -10.53 8.00
CA VAL A 3 -14.12 -10.14 6.73
C VAL A 3 -13.54 -8.72 6.77
N HIS A 4 -14.20 -7.80 7.47
CA HIS A 4 -13.71 -6.43 7.60
C HIS A 4 -12.44 -6.34 8.48
N ASP A 5 -12.23 -7.29 9.40
CA ASP A 5 -10.96 -7.36 10.16
C ASP A 5 -9.83 -7.86 9.26
N LEU A 6 -10.13 -8.82 8.38
CA LEU A 6 -9.17 -9.31 7.39
C LEU A 6 -8.80 -8.21 6.40
N ILE A 7 -9.78 -7.49 5.84
CA ILE A 7 -9.54 -6.36 4.94
C ILE A 7 -8.68 -5.30 5.61
N ARG A 8 -8.99 -4.92 6.86
CA ARG A 8 -8.15 -3.96 7.61
C ARG A 8 -6.71 -4.43 7.78
N ARG A 9 -6.47 -5.73 7.93
CA ARG A 9 -5.10 -6.30 7.97
C ARG A 9 -4.41 -6.24 6.62
N ILE A 10 -5.13 -6.50 5.54
CA ILE A 10 -4.61 -6.35 4.17
C ILE A 10 -4.24 -4.89 3.91
N GLU A 11 -5.16 -3.96 4.19
CA GLU A 11 -4.98 -2.52 4.00
C GLU A 11 -3.91 -1.92 4.91
N HIS A 12 -3.60 -2.55 6.04
CA HIS A 12 -2.43 -2.16 6.84
C HIS A 12 -1.11 -2.37 6.09
N HIS A 13 -1.01 -3.43 5.27
CA HIS A 13 0.16 -3.74 4.46
C HIS A 13 0.08 -3.21 3.03
N ALA A 14 -1.12 -2.90 2.53
CA ALA A 14 -1.33 -2.29 1.21
C ALA A 14 -2.38 -1.18 1.34
N PRO A 15 -2.02 -0.02 1.93
CA PRO A 15 -2.98 1.06 2.14
C PRO A 15 -3.60 1.49 0.81
N PRO A 16 -4.94 1.53 0.68
CA PRO A 16 -5.58 1.96 -0.56
C PRO A 16 -5.16 3.38 -0.98
N ALA A 17 -4.82 4.24 -0.02
CA ALA A 17 -4.30 5.58 -0.26
C ALA A 17 -2.94 5.61 -0.97
N TYR A 18 -2.21 4.49 -1.03
CA TYR A 18 -0.95 4.38 -1.76
C TYR A 18 -1.16 3.98 -3.23
N ALA A 19 -2.35 3.53 -3.60
CA ALA A 19 -2.65 3.14 -4.98
C ALA A 19 -2.44 4.32 -5.95
N ALA A 20 -2.05 4.00 -7.18
CA ALA A 20 -2.01 4.98 -8.24
C ALA A 20 -3.42 5.53 -8.50
N THR A 21 -3.52 6.79 -8.92
CA THR A 21 -4.82 7.51 -9.05
C THR A 21 -5.78 6.89 -10.08
N TRP A 22 -5.25 6.13 -11.03
CA TRP A 22 -6.05 5.42 -12.04
C TRP A 22 -6.52 4.04 -11.57
N ASP A 23 -5.93 3.49 -10.51
CA ASP A 23 -6.13 2.11 -10.10
C ASP A 23 -7.35 1.94 -9.18
N ARG A 24 -7.88 0.73 -9.14
CA ARG A 24 -9.05 0.36 -8.32
C ARG A 24 -8.73 -0.85 -7.45
N CYS A 25 -7.81 -0.65 -6.51
CA CYS A 25 -7.55 -1.57 -5.41
C CYS A 25 -8.78 -1.72 -4.50
N GLY A 26 -8.84 -2.81 -3.73
CA GLY A 26 -9.94 -3.07 -2.80
C GLY A 26 -10.79 -4.27 -3.17
N VAL A 27 -12.00 -4.34 -2.61
CA VAL A 27 -12.99 -5.37 -2.93
C VAL A 27 -13.40 -5.28 -4.40
N GLN A 28 -13.16 -6.36 -5.15
CA GLN A 28 -13.54 -6.52 -6.55
C GLN A 28 -14.90 -7.22 -6.67
N VAL A 29 -15.12 -8.26 -5.85
CA VAL A 29 -16.39 -9.00 -5.77
C VAL A 29 -16.69 -9.25 -4.30
N ALA A 30 -17.88 -8.84 -3.85
CA ALA A 30 -18.35 -9.11 -2.50
C ALA A 30 -19.03 -10.48 -2.41
N ALA A 31 -19.05 -11.05 -1.20
CA ALA A 31 -19.81 -12.24 -0.88
C ALA A 31 -20.74 -12.00 0.32
N ARG A 32 -21.72 -12.89 0.51
CA ARG A 32 -22.73 -12.80 1.57
C ARG A 32 -22.20 -13.22 2.93
N ARG A 33 -21.17 -14.06 2.96
CA ARG A 33 -20.53 -14.52 4.19
C ARG A 33 -19.74 -13.40 4.87
N GLU A 34 -19.91 -13.28 6.18
CA GLU A 34 -19.22 -12.26 6.98
C GLU A 34 -17.96 -12.80 7.65
N THR A 35 -17.81 -14.12 7.72
CA THR A 35 -16.67 -14.78 8.36
C THR A 35 -15.79 -15.49 7.34
N VAL A 36 -14.48 -15.33 7.50
CA VAL A 36 -13.44 -15.98 6.71
C VAL A 36 -12.57 -16.83 7.64
N SER A 37 -12.38 -18.09 7.28
CA SER A 37 -11.53 -19.07 7.97
C SER A 37 -10.30 -19.43 7.14
N ALA A 38 -10.41 -19.43 5.81
CA ALA A 38 -9.34 -19.70 4.87
C ALA A 38 -9.29 -18.67 3.73
N VAL A 39 -8.07 -18.24 3.41
CA VAL A 39 -7.76 -17.24 2.38
C VAL A 39 -6.85 -17.89 1.33
N ALA A 40 -7.21 -17.78 0.06
CA ALA A 40 -6.33 -18.07 -1.06
C ALA A 40 -5.63 -16.78 -1.52
N VAL A 41 -4.37 -16.90 -1.98
CA VAL A 41 -3.59 -15.78 -2.51
C VAL A 41 -3.20 -16.11 -3.95
N THR A 42 -3.39 -15.17 -4.89
CA THR A 42 -3.07 -15.34 -6.31
C THR A 42 -2.48 -14.07 -6.92
N LEU A 43 -1.80 -14.20 -8.05
CA LEU A 43 -1.44 -13.07 -8.89
C LEU A 43 -2.68 -12.56 -9.65
N ASP A 44 -3.29 -13.44 -10.45
CA ASP A 44 -4.45 -13.16 -11.29
C ASP A 44 -5.71 -13.84 -10.75
N PRO A 45 -6.85 -13.12 -10.63
CA PRO A 45 -8.12 -13.70 -10.22
C PRO A 45 -8.83 -14.38 -11.39
N THR A 46 -8.20 -15.37 -12.03
CA THR A 46 -8.82 -16.11 -13.15
C THR A 46 -10.00 -16.98 -12.68
N PRO A 47 -10.93 -17.39 -13.56
CA PRO A 47 -11.99 -18.33 -13.19
C PRO A 47 -11.44 -19.63 -12.58
N GLU A 48 -10.34 -20.13 -13.12
CA GLU A 48 -9.64 -21.31 -12.62
C GLU A 48 -9.10 -21.09 -11.19
N ALA A 49 -8.47 -19.94 -10.92
CA ALA A 49 -7.99 -19.59 -9.57
C ALA A 49 -9.14 -19.51 -8.56
N ILE A 50 -10.28 -18.96 -8.97
CA ILE A 50 -11.49 -18.89 -8.14
C ILE A 50 -12.04 -20.29 -7.85
N HIS A 51 -12.16 -21.14 -8.87
CA HIS A 51 -12.62 -22.52 -8.69
C HIS A 51 -11.69 -23.33 -7.78
N GLN A 52 -10.37 -23.18 -7.93
CA GLN A 52 -9.38 -23.83 -7.07
C GLN A 52 -9.49 -23.35 -5.62
N ALA A 53 -9.60 -22.03 -5.39
CA ALA A 53 -9.80 -21.47 -4.06
C ALA A 53 -11.08 -22.01 -3.42
N HIS A 54 -12.18 -22.04 -4.17
CA HIS A 54 -13.45 -22.59 -3.69
C HIS A 54 -13.35 -24.10 -3.37
N ALA A 55 -12.71 -24.88 -4.23
CA ALA A 55 -12.51 -26.32 -4.02
C ALA A 55 -11.65 -26.63 -2.79
N LEU A 56 -10.72 -25.73 -2.43
CA LEU A 56 -9.93 -25.79 -1.20
C LEU A 56 -10.68 -25.30 0.04
N GLY A 57 -11.95 -24.88 -0.10
CA GLY A 57 -12.78 -24.39 0.98
C GLY A 57 -12.45 -22.95 1.42
N CYS A 58 -11.73 -22.18 0.60
CA CYS A 58 -11.47 -20.78 0.90
C CYS A 58 -12.74 -19.93 0.76
N GLU A 59 -12.84 -18.88 1.57
CA GLU A 59 -13.95 -17.92 1.55
C GLU A 59 -13.55 -16.54 1.01
N PHE A 60 -12.24 -16.36 0.78
CA PHE A 60 -11.65 -15.12 0.34
C PHE A 60 -10.46 -15.40 -0.59
N LEU A 61 -10.43 -14.70 -1.72
CA LEU A 61 -9.33 -14.67 -2.66
C LEU A 61 -8.68 -13.29 -2.62
N LEU A 62 -7.44 -13.23 -2.14
CA LEU A 62 -6.59 -12.05 -2.22
C LEU A 62 -5.77 -12.14 -3.51
N ALA A 63 -6.08 -11.30 -4.48
CA ALA A 63 -5.33 -11.19 -5.72
C ALA A 63 -4.39 -9.98 -5.69
N HIS A 64 -3.31 -10.03 -6.47
CA HIS A 64 -2.55 -8.81 -6.77
C HIS A 64 -3.25 -7.99 -7.86
N HIS A 65 -3.50 -8.58 -9.04
CA HIS A 65 -4.17 -7.87 -10.12
C HIS A 65 -5.68 -7.71 -9.85
N PRO A 66 -6.28 -6.57 -10.24
CA PRO A 66 -7.72 -6.38 -10.19
C PRO A 66 -8.42 -7.26 -11.24
N VAL A 67 -9.69 -7.61 -10.97
CA VAL A 67 -10.51 -8.38 -11.94
C VAL A 67 -10.65 -7.60 -13.26
N ALA A 68 -10.71 -6.27 -13.18
CA ALA A 68 -10.57 -5.38 -14.32
C ALA A 68 -9.92 -4.06 -13.89
N LEU A 69 -8.98 -3.54 -14.69
CA LEU A 69 -8.40 -2.20 -14.48
C LEU A 69 -9.47 -1.11 -14.62
N THR A 70 -10.37 -1.27 -15.60
CA THR A 70 -11.54 -0.42 -15.81
C THR A 70 -12.81 -1.27 -15.70
N PRO A 71 -13.46 -1.31 -14.52
CA PRO A 71 -14.75 -1.94 -14.33
C PRO A 71 -15.79 -1.47 -15.35
N HIS A 72 -16.52 -2.44 -15.90
CA HIS A 72 -17.59 -2.28 -16.88
C HIS A 72 -18.70 -3.29 -16.58
N LEU A 73 -19.85 -3.15 -17.24
CA LEU A 73 -20.92 -4.15 -17.10
C LEU A 73 -20.49 -5.48 -17.73
N PRO A 74 -20.85 -6.64 -17.18
CA PRO A 74 -20.58 -7.94 -17.79
C PRO A 74 -21.61 -8.23 -18.90
N ASP A 75 -21.67 -7.37 -19.91
CA ASP A 75 -22.63 -7.41 -21.01
C ASP A 75 -22.24 -8.36 -22.16
N ARG A 76 -21.11 -9.05 -22.01
CA ARG A 76 -20.56 -9.99 -22.97
C ARG A 76 -20.01 -11.24 -22.28
N LEU A 77 -20.14 -12.39 -22.92
CA LEU A 77 -19.53 -13.66 -22.49
C LEU A 77 -18.03 -13.67 -22.83
N ASP A 78 -17.21 -13.27 -21.87
CA ASP A 78 -15.75 -13.28 -21.94
C ASP A 78 -15.13 -13.59 -20.58
N ILE A 79 -13.80 -13.47 -20.48
CA ILE A 79 -13.07 -13.79 -19.25
C ILE A 79 -13.51 -12.96 -18.04
N TYR A 80 -13.92 -11.71 -18.25
CA TYR A 80 -14.39 -10.85 -17.17
C TYR A 80 -15.73 -11.37 -16.64
N HIS A 81 -16.68 -11.64 -17.54
CA HIS A 81 -17.95 -12.27 -17.18
C HIS A 81 -17.75 -13.61 -16.47
N ASP A 82 -16.92 -14.50 -17.00
CA ASP A 82 -16.68 -15.83 -16.43
C ASP A 82 -16.04 -15.75 -15.04
N THR A 83 -15.15 -14.78 -14.84
CA THR A 83 -14.51 -14.51 -13.54
C THR A 83 -15.55 -14.06 -12.51
N LEU A 84 -16.42 -13.11 -12.88
CA LEU A 84 -17.50 -12.65 -12.01
C LEU A 84 -18.50 -13.76 -11.71
N GLN A 85 -18.88 -14.54 -12.72
CA GLN A 85 -19.78 -15.68 -12.57
C GLN A 85 -19.22 -16.69 -11.58
N ALA A 86 -17.94 -17.06 -11.72
CA ALA A 86 -17.27 -18.00 -10.82
C ALA A 86 -17.25 -17.48 -9.37
N ALA A 87 -16.86 -16.22 -9.15
CA ALA A 87 -16.76 -15.65 -7.81
C ALA A 87 -18.13 -15.53 -7.13
N LEU A 88 -19.14 -15.05 -7.87
CA LEU A 88 -20.51 -14.90 -7.37
C LEU A 88 -21.16 -16.26 -7.08
N ALA A 89 -20.97 -17.26 -7.94
CA ALA A 89 -21.52 -18.60 -7.75
C ALA A 89 -20.89 -19.32 -6.54
N ALA A 90 -19.59 -19.11 -6.31
CA ALA A 90 -18.87 -19.64 -5.15
C ALA A 90 -19.17 -18.91 -3.83
N ASP A 91 -19.88 -17.76 -3.91
CA ASP A 91 -20.05 -16.81 -2.80
C ASP A 91 -18.68 -16.47 -2.16
N LEU A 92 -17.69 -16.16 -3.00
CA LEU A 92 -16.29 -15.94 -2.61
C LEU A 92 -15.95 -14.45 -2.65
N TRP A 93 -15.37 -13.92 -1.57
CA TRP A 93 -14.82 -12.56 -1.60
C TRP A 93 -13.62 -12.50 -2.54
N VAL A 94 -13.54 -11.49 -3.40
CA VAL A 94 -12.34 -11.21 -4.21
C VAL A 94 -11.88 -9.80 -3.87
N TYR A 95 -10.63 -9.68 -3.41
CA TYR A 95 -9.98 -8.40 -3.09
C TYR A 95 -8.68 -8.30 -3.84
N SER A 96 -8.37 -7.12 -4.38
CA SER A 96 -7.11 -6.87 -5.08
C SER A 96 -6.26 -5.81 -4.40
N ALA A 97 -5.04 -6.20 -4.04
CA ALA A 97 -3.97 -5.33 -3.58
C ALA A 97 -2.95 -5.15 -4.72
N HIS A 98 -3.27 -4.25 -5.64
CA HIS A 98 -2.51 -4.00 -6.86
C HIS A 98 -1.44 -2.92 -6.62
N THR A 99 -1.58 -1.73 -7.20
CA THR A 99 -0.59 -0.66 -7.02
C THR A 99 -0.47 -0.18 -5.57
N SER A 100 -1.48 -0.38 -4.73
CA SER A 100 -1.40 -0.12 -3.28
C SER A 100 -0.34 -0.98 -2.58
N LEU A 101 -0.16 -2.23 -3.02
CA LEU A 101 0.88 -3.11 -2.51
C LEU A 101 2.24 -2.78 -3.13
N ASP A 102 2.28 -2.49 -4.44
CA ASP A 102 3.51 -2.10 -5.13
C ASP A 102 4.12 -0.81 -4.57
N ALA A 103 3.25 0.12 -4.16
CA ALA A 103 3.65 1.40 -3.60
C ALA A 103 4.14 1.30 -2.15
N ASN A 104 3.91 0.17 -1.46
CA ASN A 104 4.41 -0.03 -0.11
C ASN A 104 5.95 -0.11 -0.13
N PRO A 105 6.67 0.74 0.63
CA PRO A 105 8.12 0.63 0.76
C PRO A 105 8.63 -0.72 1.28
N ASP A 106 7.80 -1.44 2.03
CA ASP A 106 8.05 -2.80 2.53
C ASP A 106 7.32 -3.87 1.70
N GLY A 107 6.91 -3.53 0.47
CA GLY A 107 6.24 -4.39 -0.51
C GLY A 107 7.20 -4.95 -1.58
N PRO A 108 6.70 -5.37 -2.76
CA PRO A 108 7.49 -6.05 -3.79
C PRO A 108 8.77 -5.31 -4.22
N ALA A 109 8.69 -4.00 -4.47
CA ALA A 109 9.86 -3.20 -4.82
C ALA A 109 10.88 -3.12 -3.65
N GLY A 110 10.37 -3.02 -2.42
CA GLY A 110 11.16 -3.07 -1.20
C GLY A 110 11.89 -4.39 -1.00
N TRP A 111 11.20 -5.52 -1.22
CA TRP A 111 11.79 -6.85 -1.12
C TRP A 111 12.93 -7.02 -2.13
N LEU A 112 12.77 -6.52 -3.36
CA LEU A 112 13.82 -6.54 -4.37
C LEU A 112 15.00 -5.64 -3.98
N ALA A 113 14.73 -4.43 -3.47
CA ALA A 113 15.78 -3.52 -3.01
C ALA A 113 16.58 -4.13 -1.84
N GLN A 114 15.90 -4.76 -0.89
CA GLN A 114 16.54 -5.49 0.22
C GLN A 114 17.36 -6.68 -0.27
N ALA A 115 16.82 -7.48 -1.20
CA ALA A 115 17.54 -8.62 -1.78
C ALA A 115 18.82 -8.17 -2.50
N LEU A 116 18.78 -7.02 -3.19
CA LEU A 116 19.93 -6.40 -3.85
C LEU A 116 20.90 -5.71 -2.87
N GLY A 117 20.54 -5.59 -1.60
CA GLY A 117 21.33 -4.87 -0.59
C GLY A 117 21.42 -3.38 -0.86
N LEU A 118 20.40 -2.78 -1.48
CA LEU A 118 20.41 -1.36 -1.81
C LEU A 118 20.47 -0.50 -0.55
N SER A 119 21.22 0.59 -0.63
CA SER A 119 21.30 1.64 0.38
C SER A 119 20.79 2.97 -0.19
N GLN A 120 20.55 3.96 0.68
CA GLN A 120 20.01 5.28 0.28
C GLN A 120 18.70 5.17 -0.54
N ILE A 121 17.85 4.22 -0.15
CA ILE A 121 16.63 3.90 -0.89
C ILE A 121 15.68 5.09 -0.91
N GLN A 122 15.20 5.42 -2.11
CA GLN A 122 14.20 6.44 -2.38
C GLN A 122 13.09 5.85 -3.26
N VAL A 123 11.88 6.40 -3.11
CA VAL A 123 10.75 6.10 -3.99
C VAL A 123 11.07 6.64 -5.39
N LEU A 124 10.81 5.83 -6.43
CA LEU A 124 11.08 6.23 -7.81
C LEU A 124 9.95 7.13 -8.37
N GLU A 125 8.69 6.72 -8.19
CA GLU A 125 7.51 7.49 -8.59
C GLU A 125 6.55 7.63 -7.40
N GLU A 126 6.40 8.84 -6.86
CA GLU A 126 5.51 9.09 -5.72
C GLU A 126 4.02 8.97 -6.11
N THR A 127 3.29 8.06 -5.48
CA THR A 127 1.82 7.97 -5.57
C THR A 127 1.13 8.53 -4.34
N PHE A 128 1.84 8.58 -3.20
CA PHE A 128 1.32 9.10 -1.95
C PHE A 128 2.33 10.04 -1.28
N ARG A 129 1.81 11.15 -0.78
CA ARG A 129 2.56 12.13 0.00
C ARG A 129 1.70 12.62 1.16
N GLN A 130 2.26 12.58 2.36
CA GLN A 130 1.66 13.16 3.54
C GLN A 130 2.66 14.05 4.26
N THR A 131 2.19 15.21 4.72
CA THR A 131 2.95 16.10 5.59
C THR A 131 2.17 16.36 6.89
N PRO A 132 2.87 16.71 7.99
CA PRO A 132 2.22 17.05 9.22
C PRO A 132 1.44 18.37 9.11
N ILE A 133 0.46 18.52 9.98
CA ILE A 133 -0.30 19.75 10.18
C ILE A 133 0.21 20.41 11.46
N LEU A 134 0.67 21.65 11.33
CA LEU A 134 0.96 22.53 12.46
C LEU A 134 -0.36 22.98 13.08
N CYS A 135 -0.39 22.89 14.39
CA CYS A 135 -1.56 22.94 15.23
C CYS A 135 -1.25 23.84 16.42
N VAL A 136 -2.11 24.82 16.73
CA VAL A 136 -1.95 25.66 17.93
C VAL A 136 -3.10 25.39 18.90
N LEU A 137 -2.80 24.70 20.01
CA LEU A 137 -3.73 24.47 21.11
C LEU A 137 -3.65 25.65 22.10
N PRO A 138 -4.64 26.56 22.15
CA PRO A 138 -4.63 27.67 23.08
C PRO A 138 -4.62 27.15 24.52
N LYS A 139 -3.74 27.68 25.37
CA LYS A 139 -3.55 27.23 26.77
C LYS A 139 -3.19 25.74 26.94
N GLY A 140 -2.99 25.00 25.86
CA GLY A 140 -2.63 23.59 25.90
C GLY A 140 -1.23 23.38 26.49
N ARG A 141 -1.01 22.20 27.06
CA ARG A 141 0.24 21.73 27.64
C ARG A 141 0.60 20.38 27.02
N PRO A 142 1.88 19.99 27.01
CA PRO A 142 2.30 18.71 26.44
C PRO A 142 1.55 17.50 26.99
N GLN A 143 1.17 17.54 28.28
CA GLN A 143 0.38 16.51 28.96
C GLN A 143 -1.08 16.40 28.49
N ASP A 144 -1.58 17.40 27.77
CA ASP A 144 -2.94 17.40 27.24
C ASP A 144 -3.01 16.61 25.92
N VAL A 145 -1.86 16.27 25.32
CA VAL A 145 -1.81 15.44 24.11
C VAL A 145 -2.37 14.04 24.42
N PRO A 146 -3.40 13.57 23.67
CA PRO A 146 -4.00 12.27 23.90
C PRO A 146 -2.99 11.12 23.85
N GLN A 147 -3.18 10.13 24.71
CA GLN A 147 -2.38 8.90 24.65
C GLN A 147 -2.52 8.23 23.28
N GLY A 148 -1.40 7.81 22.71
CA GLY A 148 -1.34 7.19 21.37
C GLY A 148 -0.95 8.14 20.25
N ILE A 149 -1.00 9.46 20.48
CA ILE A 149 -0.50 10.45 19.50
C ILE A 149 0.97 10.74 19.78
N THR A 150 1.81 10.45 18.81
CA THR A 150 3.22 10.86 18.82
C THR A 150 3.41 12.04 17.88
N PRO A 151 3.37 13.29 18.38
CA PRO A 151 3.55 14.45 17.52
C PRO A 151 4.97 14.46 16.94
N VAL A 152 5.08 14.94 15.70
CA VAL A 152 6.36 15.23 15.05
C VAL A 152 7.13 16.31 15.81
N MET A 153 6.41 17.25 16.41
CA MET A 153 6.94 18.31 17.25
C MET A 153 5.89 18.68 18.29
N ALA A 154 6.32 18.94 19.53
CA ALA A 154 5.50 19.57 20.56
C ALA A 154 6.33 20.60 21.32
N THR A 155 5.95 21.88 21.23
CA THR A 155 6.69 22.97 21.88
C THR A 155 5.75 23.99 22.52
N PRO A 156 5.98 24.37 23.79
CA PRO A 156 5.25 25.49 24.40
C PRO A 156 5.52 26.79 23.62
N GLY A 157 4.45 27.50 23.29
CA GLY A 157 4.48 28.83 22.69
C GLY A 157 3.88 29.89 23.61
N PRO A 158 3.90 31.17 23.19
CA PRO A 158 3.43 32.29 24.00
C PRO A 158 1.92 32.25 24.30
N THR A 159 1.12 31.57 23.48
CA THR A 159 -0.35 31.51 23.61
C THR A 159 -0.90 30.11 23.90
N GLY A 160 -0.03 29.10 24.01
CA GLY A 160 -0.45 27.70 24.16
C GLY A 160 0.59 26.71 23.64
N LEU A 161 0.18 25.50 23.29
CA LEU A 161 1.07 24.47 22.75
C LEU A 161 1.05 24.48 21.22
N LEU A 162 2.23 24.51 20.61
CA LEU A 162 2.39 24.27 19.19
C LEU A 162 2.69 22.78 18.98
N LEU A 163 1.89 22.13 18.13
CA LEU A 163 2.02 20.73 17.77
C LEU A 163 2.21 20.59 16.26
N ALA A 164 3.05 19.68 15.81
CA ALA A 164 2.97 19.16 14.44
C ALA A 164 2.55 17.69 14.52
N VAL A 165 1.42 17.35 13.92
CA VAL A 165 0.87 15.98 13.94
C VAL A 165 0.57 15.49 12.54
N TRP A 166 0.46 14.18 12.37
CA TRP A 166 0.00 13.64 11.11
C TRP A 166 -1.52 13.79 10.97
N PRO A 167 -2.06 13.93 9.75
CA PRO A 167 -3.48 14.14 9.52
C PRO A 167 -4.43 13.15 10.22
N GLN A 168 -4.03 11.89 10.39
CA GLN A 168 -4.86 10.89 11.08
C GLN A 168 -5.08 11.18 12.58
N ASP A 169 -4.21 11.98 13.20
CA ASP A 169 -4.27 12.31 14.62
C ASP A 169 -5.09 13.59 14.90
N LEU A 170 -5.52 14.27 13.84
CA LEU A 170 -6.11 15.61 13.92
C LEU A 170 -7.46 15.63 14.65
N ASP A 171 -8.32 14.65 14.40
CA ASP A 171 -9.65 14.60 15.01
C ASP A 171 -9.61 14.36 16.52
N ALA A 172 -8.65 13.53 16.96
CA ALA A 172 -8.41 13.31 18.39
C ALA A 172 -7.90 14.58 19.09
N LEU A 173 -7.12 15.42 18.40
CA LEU A 173 -6.71 16.73 18.93
C LEU A 173 -7.86 17.75 18.92
N ARG A 174 -8.70 17.75 17.88
CA ARG A 174 -9.89 18.61 17.83
C ARG A 174 -10.84 18.33 18.99
N ALA A 175 -10.97 17.07 19.39
CA ALA A 175 -11.84 16.66 20.49
C ALA A 175 -11.45 17.26 21.86
N ILE A 176 -10.18 17.67 22.05
CA ILE A 176 -9.69 18.23 23.31
C ILE A 176 -9.47 19.76 23.26
N ALA A 177 -9.60 20.37 22.09
CA ALA A 177 -9.34 21.80 21.92
C ALA A 177 -10.46 22.64 22.54
N SER A 178 -10.13 23.48 23.52
CA SER A 178 -11.07 24.41 24.17
C SER A 178 -10.92 25.83 23.63
N GLY A 179 -11.30 26.07 22.36
CA GLY A 179 -11.30 27.41 21.76
C GLY A 179 -10.90 27.46 20.29
N PRO A 180 -10.79 28.67 19.71
CA PRO A 180 -10.36 28.85 18.32
C PRO A 180 -8.94 28.33 18.15
N TRP A 181 -8.74 27.56 17.09
CA TRP A 181 -7.54 26.78 16.84
C TRP A 181 -7.05 27.06 15.41
N LEU A 182 -5.74 26.92 15.20
CA LEU A 182 -5.09 27.16 13.91
C LEU A 182 -4.50 25.86 13.38
N GLU A 183 -4.78 25.58 12.11
CA GLU A 183 -4.19 24.50 11.32
C GLU A 183 -3.40 25.11 10.17
N ALA A 184 -2.16 24.66 9.96
CA ALA A 184 -1.39 25.00 8.78
C ALA A 184 -0.62 23.76 8.30
N PRO A 185 -0.73 23.36 7.02
CA PRO A 185 0.07 22.25 6.52
C PRO A 185 1.55 22.61 6.53
N LEU A 186 2.39 21.68 6.96
CA LEU A 186 3.84 21.82 6.84
C LEU A 186 4.31 21.26 5.49
N ASN A 187 5.49 21.71 5.06
CA ASN A 187 6.16 21.17 3.88
C ASN A 187 7.11 20.01 4.22
N ALA A 188 7.52 19.87 5.49
CA ALA A 188 8.43 18.84 5.97
C ALA A 188 8.23 18.57 7.48
N PRO A 189 8.60 17.38 8.01
CA PRO A 189 9.04 16.19 7.26
C PRO A 189 7.93 15.63 6.36
N LYS A 190 8.30 14.75 5.43
CA LYS A 190 7.38 14.13 4.47
C LYS A 190 7.38 12.63 4.69
N ARG A 191 6.20 12.01 4.63
CA ARG A 191 6.04 10.57 4.41
C ARG A 191 5.63 10.37 2.95
N THR A 192 6.34 9.49 2.26
CA THR A 192 6.10 9.20 0.85
C THR A 192 6.03 7.70 0.65
N ALA A 193 5.13 7.29 -0.24
CA ALA A 193 5.03 5.93 -0.76
C ALA A 193 4.80 6.04 -2.28
N GLY A 194 5.13 4.99 -3.01
CA GLY A 194 5.10 5.06 -4.46
C GLY A 194 5.74 3.91 -5.18
N ILE A 195 5.56 3.90 -6.49
CA ILE A 195 5.93 2.79 -7.36
C ILE A 195 7.44 2.79 -7.57
N GLY A 196 8.04 1.62 -7.33
CA GLY A 196 9.45 1.39 -7.54
C GLY A 196 10.35 2.05 -6.50
N GLN A 197 11.57 1.54 -6.42
CA GLN A 197 12.61 2.05 -5.55
C GLN A 197 13.91 2.20 -6.32
N VAL A 198 14.70 3.20 -5.93
CA VAL A 198 16.05 3.45 -6.43
C VAL A 198 16.99 3.59 -5.24
N GLY A 199 18.22 3.11 -5.40
CA GLY A 199 19.25 3.17 -4.37
C GLY A 199 20.59 2.70 -4.90
N ASP A 200 21.59 2.74 -4.04
CA ASP A 200 22.97 2.39 -4.37
C ASP A 200 23.26 0.93 -4.02
N LEU A 201 23.87 0.19 -4.95
CA LEU A 201 24.42 -1.13 -4.66
C LEU A 201 25.55 -1.02 -3.61
N PRO A 202 25.82 -2.09 -2.83
CA PRO A 202 26.91 -2.09 -1.86
C PRO A 202 28.30 -1.81 -2.47
N GLU A 203 28.48 -2.23 -3.72
CA GLU A 203 29.68 -2.01 -4.50
C GLU A 203 29.31 -1.91 -5.99
N PRO A 204 30.07 -1.12 -6.79
CA PRO A 204 29.80 -1.04 -8.22
C PRO A 204 30.13 -2.34 -8.95
N VAL A 205 29.20 -2.83 -9.78
CA VAL A 205 29.33 -4.10 -10.53
C VAL A 205 29.11 -3.92 -12.02
N SER A 206 29.54 -4.90 -12.82
CA SER A 206 29.23 -4.95 -14.25
C SER A 206 27.78 -5.42 -14.48
N TRP A 207 27.23 -5.14 -15.67
CA TRP A 207 25.94 -5.68 -16.10
C TRP A 207 25.86 -7.20 -16.00
N GLU A 208 26.93 -7.90 -16.40
CA GLU A 208 26.97 -9.36 -16.39
C GLU A 208 26.89 -9.91 -14.95
N THR A 209 27.60 -9.27 -14.03
CA THR A 209 27.55 -9.63 -12.61
C THR A 209 26.16 -9.38 -12.03
N LEU A 210 25.56 -8.22 -12.32
CA LEU A 210 24.19 -7.92 -11.87
C LEU A 210 23.18 -8.91 -12.47
N ARG A 211 23.29 -9.24 -13.76
CA ARG A 211 22.44 -10.21 -14.44
C ARG A 211 22.50 -11.57 -13.76
N THR A 212 23.71 -12.06 -13.51
CA THR A 212 23.95 -13.35 -12.85
C THR A 212 23.35 -13.38 -11.44
N ARG A 213 23.45 -12.26 -10.70
CA ARG A 213 22.80 -12.12 -9.38
C ARG A 213 21.27 -12.22 -9.49
N LEU A 214 20.66 -11.58 -10.47
CA LEU A 214 19.19 -11.62 -10.68
C LEU A 214 18.70 -12.99 -11.15
N GLU A 215 19.41 -13.63 -12.08
CA GLU A 215 19.09 -14.98 -12.57
C GLU A 215 19.12 -16.03 -11.45
N HIS A 216 20.01 -15.85 -10.45
CA HIS A 216 20.04 -16.70 -9.27
C HIS A 216 18.74 -16.68 -8.44
N TRP A 217 17.97 -15.60 -8.53
CA TRP A 217 16.65 -15.49 -7.88
C TRP A 217 15.50 -16.00 -8.75
N GLY A 218 15.80 -16.69 -9.85
CA GLY A 218 14.78 -17.18 -10.77
C GLY A 218 14.14 -16.09 -11.61
N VAL A 219 14.76 -14.91 -11.71
CA VAL A 219 14.32 -13.82 -12.58
C VAL A 219 15.08 -13.95 -13.91
N PRO A 220 14.46 -14.49 -14.98
CA PRO A 220 15.14 -14.63 -16.26
C PRO A 220 15.40 -13.25 -16.86
N CYS A 221 16.67 -12.88 -17.02
CA CYS A 221 17.02 -11.62 -17.65
C CYS A 221 16.99 -11.77 -19.18
N ASN A 222 15.83 -11.50 -19.77
CA ASN A 222 15.59 -11.76 -21.19
C ASN A 222 16.05 -10.64 -22.13
N ARG A 223 16.33 -9.45 -21.60
CA ARG A 223 16.71 -8.28 -22.42
C ARG A 223 17.53 -7.28 -21.62
N LEU A 224 18.67 -6.89 -22.18
CA LEU A 224 19.49 -5.76 -21.74
C LEU A 224 19.38 -4.65 -22.80
N VAL A 225 19.11 -3.42 -22.39
CA VAL A 225 18.90 -2.28 -23.30
C VAL A 225 19.84 -1.14 -22.92
N GLY A 226 20.67 -0.70 -23.86
CA GLY A 226 21.62 0.40 -23.69
C GLY A 226 23.08 -0.03 -23.88
N GLN A 227 24.01 0.90 -23.68
CA GLN A 227 25.43 0.58 -23.58
C GLN A 227 25.78 0.31 -22.11
N PRO A 228 26.38 -0.85 -21.78
CA PRO A 228 26.76 -1.14 -20.40
C PRO A 228 27.79 -0.10 -19.92
N PRO A 229 27.53 0.64 -18.84
CA PRO A 229 28.56 1.45 -18.21
C PRO A 229 29.66 0.51 -17.71
N GLN A 230 30.89 1.01 -17.61
CA GLN A 230 32.01 0.19 -17.13
C GLN A 230 31.76 -0.32 -15.70
N ARG A 231 31.00 0.43 -14.88
CA ARG A 231 30.50 0.04 -13.55
C ARG A 231 29.14 0.73 -13.30
N ILE A 232 28.14 0.00 -12.75
CA ILE A 232 26.91 0.56 -12.15
C ILE A 232 27.09 0.59 -10.65
#